data_AF-A0AA40UU85-F1
#
_entry.id   AF-A0AA40UU85-F1
#
_cell.length_a   1.000
_cell.length_b   1.000
_cell.length_c   1.000
_cell.angle_alpha   90.00
_cell.angle_beta   90.00
_cell.angle_gamma   90.00
#
_symmetry.space_group_name_H-M   'P 1'
#
loop_
_entity.id
_entity.type
_entity.pdbx_description
1 polymer ?
#
loop_
_entity_poly.entity_id
_entity_poly.type
_entity_poly.pdbx_seq_one_letter_code
_entity_poly.pdbx_strand_id
1 'polypeptide(L)'
;MNASSSCNWWLTADGVISSSAAAAGKTIGEELARIGYAGSEPFGGYPVHAAYELHIEQGAILERAGKTIGVVTAGQGQRWYEVTLSGVDAHAGTTPMEFRRDALVGAARMIACVDALGRRHAPHARATVGMIDARPNSRNTVPCVDGLSHNEAEAITPEWAAAGADVLLRAVLQSAQEADR
;
A
#
# COMPACT_ATOMS: atom_id res chain seq x y z
N MET A 1 10.94 -0.09 -22.60
CA MET A 1 10.88 -0.24 -21.13
C MET A 1 10.87 1.15 -20.53
N ASN A 2 9.75 1.58 -19.95
CA ASN A 2 9.68 2.77 -19.11
C ASN A 2 9.08 2.29 -17.80
N ALA A 3 9.93 2.01 -16.81
CA ALA A 3 9.49 1.76 -15.46
C ALA A 3 9.31 3.11 -14.79
N SER A 4 8.08 3.62 -14.71
CA SER A 4 7.78 4.73 -13.82
C SER A 4 7.52 4.16 -12.43
N SER A 5 8.57 4.05 -11.63
CA SER A 5 8.41 3.90 -10.18
C SER A 5 8.02 5.27 -9.61
N SER A 6 6.74 5.52 -9.39
CA SER A 6 6.33 6.64 -8.53
C SER A 6 6.44 6.18 -7.08
N CYS A 7 7.64 6.32 -6.53
CA CYS A 7 7.84 6.24 -5.09
C CYS A 7 7.37 7.58 -4.50
N ASN A 8 6.09 7.68 -4.12
CA ASN A 8 5.57 8.86 -3.45
C ASN A 8 6.00 8.86 -1.99
N TRP A 9 7.28 9.19 -1.77
CA TRP A 9 7.74 9.73 -0.50
C TRP A 9 7.08 11.09 -0.32
N TRP A 10 6.22 11.24 0.69
CA TRP A 10 5.67 12.50 1.21
C TRP A 10 5.85 13.75 0.33
N LEU A 11 4.91 13.89 -0.62
CA LEU A 11 4.03 15.06 -0.75
C LEU A 11 4.68 16.42 -0.47
N THR A 12 5.13 17.13 -1.51
CA THR A 12 5.37 18.57 -1.42
C THR A 12 4.04 19.31 -1.28
N ALA A 13 3.95 20.26 -0.35
CA ALA A 13 2.70 20.92 0.08
C ALA A 13 1.91 21.60 -1.07
N ASP A 14 2.59 22.09 -2.11
CA ASP A 14 1.95 22.87 -3.18
C ASP A 14 1.24 22.01 -4.24
N GLY A 15 1.67 20.76 -4.44
CA GLY A 15 1.15 19.90 -5.52
C GLY A 15 -0.12 19.14 -5.17
N VAL A 16 -0.36 18.88 -3.88
CA VAL A 16 -1.38 17.92 -3.42
C VAL A 16 -2.72 18.60 -3.18
N ILE A 17 -2.71 19.80 -2.58
CA ILE A 17 -3.94 20.55 -2.29
C ILE A 17 -4.74 20.82 -3.57
N SER A 18 -4.04 21.02 -4.70
CA SER A 18 -4.66 21.32 -6.00
C SER A 18 -5.05 20.08 -6.83
N SER A 19 -4.54 18.87 -6.54
CA SER A 19 -4.68 17.72 -7.45
C SER A 19 -5.21 16.42 -6.83
N SER A 20 -5.20 16.26 -5.50
CA SER A 20 -5.76 15.06 -4.87
C SER A 20 -7.29 15.15 -4.81
N ALA A 21 -7.97 14.38 -5.65
CA ALA A 21 -9.42 14.25 -5.61
C ALA A 21 -9.86 13.31 -4.48
N ALA A 22 -10.84 13.71 -3.69
CA ALA A 22 -11.59 12.79 -2.84
C ALA A 22 -12.39 11.79 -3.70
N ALA A 23 -12.99 10.77 -3.09
CA ALA A 23 -13.82 9.76 -3.79
C ALA A 23 -14.95 10.34 -4.68
N ALA A 24 -15.30 11.61 -4.51
CA ALA A 24 -16.28 12.35 -5.30
C ALA A 24 -15.67 13.20 -6.44
N GLY A 25 -14.38 13.06 -6.75
CA GLY A 25 -13.72 13.76 -7.86
C GLY A 25 -13.36 15.22 -7.59
N LYS A 26 -13.64 15.75 -6.38
CA LYS A 26 -13.31 17.13 -5.99
C LYS A 26 -11.96 17.22 -5.31
N THR A 27 -11.20 18.25 -5.66
CA THR A 27 -9.89 18.56 -5.08
C THR A 27 -10.02 19.17 -3.69
N ILE A 28 -8.95 19.12 -2.90
CA ILE A 28 -8.89 19.78 -1.59
C ILE A 28 -9.06 21.29 -1.73
N GLY A 29 -8.43 21.91 -2.73
CA GLY A 29 -8.52 23.35 -3.00
C GLY A 29 -9.94 23.81 -3.30
N GLU A 30 -10.69 23.07 -4.12
CA GLU A 30 -12.12 23.36 -4.37
C GLU A 30 -12.95 23.30 -3.09
N GLU A 31 -12.69 22.33 -2.22
CA GLU A 31 -13.42 22.20 -0.97
C GLU A 31 -13.03 23.28 0.05
N LEU A 32 -11.75 23.69 0.12
CA LEU A 32 -11.30 24.83 0.94
C LEU A 32 -11.97 26.14 0.50
N ALA A 33 -12.05 26.39 -0.81
CA ALA A 33 -12.75 27.54 -1.36
C ALA A 33 -14.25 27.49 -1.04
N ARG A 34 -14.87 26.31 -1.19
CA ARG A 34 -16.29 26.10 -0.89
C ARG A 34 -16.65 26.41 0.56
N ILE A 35 -15.81 26.05 1.53
CA ILE A 35 -16.06 26.30 2.95
C ILE A 35 -15.55 27.66 3.43
N GLY A 36 -14.89 28.45 2.57
CA GLY A 36 -14.36 29.77 2.91
C GLY A 36 -13.04 29.74 3.71
N TYR A 37 -12.29 28.64 3.65
CA TYR A 37 -10.99 28.49 4.32
C TYR A 37 -9.79 28.52 3.35
N ALA A 38 -9.99 28.94 2.11
CA ALA A 38 -8.92 29.23 1.17
C ALA A 38 -8.22 30.55 1.54
N GLY A 39 -7.37 30.51 2.57
CA GLY A 39 -6.61 31.67 3.06
C GLY A 39 -5.60 32.22 2.06
N SER A 40 -5.23 33.49 2.22
CA SER A 40 -4.26 34.21 1.37
C SER A 40 -2.83 34.18 1.89
N GLU A 41 -2.62 33.77 3.15
CA GLU A 41 -1.30 33.70 3.77
C GLU A 41 -0.44 32.62 3.11
N PRO A 42 0.87 32.87 2.90
CA PRO A 42 1.78 31.83 2.44
C PRO A 42 1.81 30.63 3.39
N PHE A 43 1.85 29.42 2.84
CA PHE A 43 2.00 28.21 3.63
C PHE A 43 3.46 28.08 4.12
N GLY A 44 3.67 28.19 5.43
CA GLY A 44 4.98 28.06 6.06
C GLY A 44 5.93 29.22 5.74
N GLY A 45 7.25 28.97 5.81
CA GLY A 45 8.28 29.95 5.44
C GLY A 45 8.61 31.02 6.49
N TYR A 46 8.03 30.95 7.69
CA TYR A 46 8.34 31.83 8.82
C TYR A 46 9.03 31.08 9.96
N PRO A 47 9.89 31.73 10.76
CA PRO A 47 10.61 31.07 11.85
C PRO A 47 9.67 30.70 13.02
N VAL A 48 9.81 29.48 13.53
CA VAL A 48 9.09 28.98 14.72
C VAL A 48 10.13 28.52 15.74
N HIS A 49 10.02 29.00 16.99
CA HIS A 49 10.97 28.64 18.05
C HIS A 49 10.84 27.18 18.49
N ALA A 50 9.61 26.73 18.73
CA ALA A 50 9.27 25.34 19.08
C ALA A 50 7.78 25.08 18.77
N ALA A 51 7.43 23.82 18.53
CA ALA A 51 6.06 23.35 18.38
C ALA A 51 5.84 22.10 19.25
N TYR A 52 4.67 22.03 19.89
CA TYR A 52 4.24 20.87 20.69
C TYR A 52 2.82 20.52 20.29
N GLU A 53 2.59 19.24 20.01
CA GLU A 53 1.26 18.71 19.71
C GLU A 53 0.86 17.74 20.82
N LEU A 54 -0.25 18.04 21.49
CA LEU A 54 -0.88 17.11 22.42
C LEU A 54 -1.84 16.22 21.65
N HIS A 55 -1.68 14.91 21.77
CA HIS A 55 -2.52 13.94 21.08
C HIS A 55 -2.79 12.72 21.96
N ILE A 56 -3.95 12.10 21.77
CA ILE A 56 -4.24 10.78 22.34
C ILE A 56 -3.36 9.70 21.66
N GLU A 57 -3.09 8.58 22.33
CA GLU A 57 -2.21 7.53 21.78
C GLU A 57 -2.77 6.86 20.52
N GLN A 58 -4.10 6.77 20.39
CA GLN A 58 -4.81 5.96 19.37
C GLN A 58 -4.39 4.48 19.38
N GLY A 59 -3.83 4.01 20.49
CA GLY A 59 -3.37 2.65 20.76
C GLY A 59 -3.63 2.28 22.22
N ALA A 60 -3.11 1.12 22.63
CA ALA A 60 -3.33 0.58 23.97
C ALA A 60 -2.02 0.40 24.77
N ILE A 61 -0.90 0.98 24.33
CA ILE A 61 0.41 0.82 24.98
C ILE A 61 0.42 1.51 26.35
N LEU A 62 0.02 2.78 26.43
CA LEU A 62 0.01 3.55 27.67
C LEU A 62 -1.02 2.98 28.66
N GLU A 63 -2.23 2.67 28.17
CA GLU A 63 -3.27 2.02 28.98
C GLU A 63 -2.77 0.69 29.57
N ARG A 64 -2.27 -0.22 28.74
CA ARG A 64 -1.80 -1.55 29.19
C ARG A 64 -0.54 -1.47 30.05
N ALA A 65 0.29 -0.45 29.87
CA ALA A 65 1.47 -0.22 30.69
C ALA A 65 1.17 0.56 31.99
N GLY A 66 -0.08 0.99 32.20
CA GLY A 66 -0.46 1.83 33.34
C GLY A 66 0.27 3.17 33.38
N LYS A 67 0.54 3.77 32.22
CA LYS A 67 1.26 5.05 32.08
C LYS A 67 0.30 6.16 31.69
N THR A 68 0.38 7.29 32.39
CA THR A 68 -0.49 8.45 32.13
C THR A 68 -0.01 9.28 30.94
N ILE A 69 1.31 9.45 30.78
CA ILE A 69 1.93 10.30 29.76
C ILE A 69 2.94 9.49 28.96
N GLY A 70 2.82 9.55 27.62
CA GLY A 70 3.81 9.03 26.69
C GLY A 70 4.71 10.13 26.17
N VAL A 71 6.03 9.98 26.33
CA VAL A 71 7.01 10.85 25.69
C VAL A 71 7.24 10.33 24.27
N VAL A 72 6.64 10.98 23.27
CA VAL A 72 6.77 10.60 21.87
C VAL A 72 8.17 10.95 21.37
N THR A 73 8.96 9.93 21.03
CA THR A 73 10.34 10.13 20.56
C THR A 73 10.45 10.24 19.04
N ALA A 74 9.50 9.67 18.30
CA ALA A 74 9.47 9.69 16.84
C ALA A 74 8.08 9.34 16.29
N GLY A 75 7.80 9.78 15.06
CA GLY A 75 6.73 9.25 14.22
C GLY A 75 7.23 8.08 13.37
N GLN A 76 6.38 7.08 13.12
CA GLN A 76 6.77 5.93 12.29
C GLN A 76 6.86 6.33 10.81
N GLY A 77 7.95 5.92 10.15
CA GLY A 77 8.03 5.95 8.69
C GLY A 77 7.00 4.99 8.08
N GLN A 78 6.44 5.37 6.94
CA GLN A 78 5.42 4.58 6.24
C GLN A 78 5.87 4.34 4.80
N ARG A 79 5.62 3.12 4.30
CA ARG A 79 5.77 2.77 2.88
C ARG A 79 4.51 2.03 2.46
N TRP A 80 3.81 2.55 1.47
CA TRP A 80 2.59 1.95 0.93
C TRP A 80 2.87 1.41 -0.47
N TYR A 81 2.31 0.24 -0.76
CA TYR A 81 2.50 -0.46 -2.02
C TYR A 81 1.15 -0.93 -2.55
N GLU A 82 0.97 -0.80 -3.86
CA GLU A 82 -0.07 -1.48 -4.61
C GLU A 82 0.57 -2.64 -5.36
N VAL A 83 0.00 -3.84 -5.23
CA VAL A 83 0.52 -5.05 -5.87
C VAL A 83 -0.60 -5.72 -6.64
N THR A 84 -0.39 -5.89 -7.94
CA THR A 84 -1.31 -6.61 -8.83
C THR A 84 -0.71 -7.97 -9.17
N LEU A 85 -1.46 -9.04 -8.89
CA LEU A 85 -1.08 -10.41 -9.28
C LEU A 85 -1.93 -10.87 -10.46
N SER A 86 -1.28 -11.23 -11.57
CA SER A 86 -1.95 -11.79 -12.75
C SER A 86 -1.94 -13.31 -12.71
N GLY A 87 -3.13 -13.89 -12.77
CA GLY A 87 -3.38 -15.33 -12.90
C GLY A 87 -3.89 -15.68 -14.29
N VAL A 88 -4.54 -16.83 -14.41
CA VAL A 88 -5.31 -17.24 -15.59
C VAL A 88 -6.70 -17.67 -15.13
N ASP A 89 -7.72 -17.03 -15.69
CA ASP A 89 -9.12 -17.38 -15.42
C ASP A 89 -9.41 -18.80 -15.91
N ALA A 90 -10.03 -19.61 -15.06
CA ALA A 90 -10.29 -21.01 -15.37
C ALA A 90 -11.51 -21.54 -14.60
N HIS A 91 -12.24 -22.49 -15.18
CA HIS A 91 -13.42 -23.06 -14.52
C HIS A 91 -13.01 -23.99 -13.37
N ALA A 92 -13.51 -23.70 -12.17
CA ALA A 92 -13.05 -24.36 -10.94
C ALA A 92 -13.29 -25.87 -10.92
N GLY A 93 -14.30 -26.37 -11.63
CA GLY A 93 -14.61 -27.81 -11.67
C GLY A 93 -13.84 -28.62 -12.72
N THR A 94 -13.44 -27.99 -13.83
CA THR A 94 -12.92 -28.71 -15.01
C THR A 94 -11.42 -28.51 -15.22
N THR A 95 -10.80 -27.57 -14.49
CA THR A 95 -9.36 -27.33 -14.57
C THR A 95 -8.62 -28.10 -13.47
N PRO A 96 -7.80 -29.11 -13.81
CA PRO A 96 -6.91 -29.81 -12.88
C PRO A 96 -6.00 -28.85 -12.12
N MET A 97 -5.57 -29.24 -10.91
CA MET A 97 -4.83 -28.36 -9.99
C MET A 97 -3.47 -27.93 -10.54
N GLU A 98 -2.79 -28.83 -11.24
CA GLU A 98 -1.48 -28.63 -11.87
C GLU A 98 -1.49 -27.56 -12.97
N PHE A 99 -2.65 -27.29 -13.56
CA PHE A 99 -2.80 -26.31 -14.65
C PHE A 99 -3.23 -24.93 -14.17
N ARG A 100 -3.52 -24.76 -12.88
CA ARG A 100 -4.00 -23.48 -12.36
C ARG A 100 -2.88 -22.44 -12.24
N ARG A 101 -3.25 -21.19 -12.49
CA ARG A 101 -2.48 -19.98 -12.19
C ARG A 101 -3.38 -19.06 -11.37
N ASP A 102 -3.55 -19.40 -10.10
CA ASP A 102 -4.52 -18.77 -9.21
C ASP A 102 -3.91 -17.53 -8.52
N ALA A 103 -4.36 -16.34 -8.94
CA ALA A 103 -3.87 -15.08 -8.39
C ALA A 103 -4.21 -14.90 -6.90
N LEU A 104 -5.37 -15.41 -6.46
CA LEU A 104 -5.82 -15.28 -5.07
C LEU A 104 -5.01 -16.18 -4.13
N VAL A 105 -4.62 -17.39 -4.57
CA VAL A 105 -3.69 -18.24 -3.83
C VAL A 105 -2.30 -17.58 -3.72
N GLY A 106 -1.85 -16.93 -4.79
CA GLY A 106 -0.64 -16.10 -4.77
C GLY A 106 -0.74 -14.98 -3.73
N ALA A 107 -1.85 -14.25 -3.72
CA ALA A 107 -2.12 -13.17 -2.78
C ALA A 107 -2.14 -13.66 -1.32
N ALA A 108 -2.80 -14.80 -1.05
CA ALA A 108 -2.84 -15.41 0.28
C ALA A 108 -1.44 -15.73 0.82
N ARG A 109 -0.53 -16.21 -0.04
CA ARG A 109 0.88 -16.45 0.33
C ARG A 109 1.62 -15.15 0.66
N MET A 110 1.39 -14.09 -0.13
CA MET A 110 1.98 -12.78 0.16
C MET A 110 1.46 -12.21 1.47
N ILE A 111 0.16 -12.31 1.74
CA ILE A 111 -0.45 -11.86 3.01
C ILE A 111 0.20 -12.56 4.20
N ALA A 112 0.36 -13.88 4.15
CA ALA A 112 1.03 -14.65 5.20
C ALA A 112 2.51 -14.22 5.37
N CYS A 113 3.20 -13.94 4.26
CA CYS A 113 4.57 -13.44 4.29
C CYS A 113 4.68 -12.05 4.95
N VAL A 114 3.76 -11.13 4.63
CA VAL A 114 3.71 -9.78 5.21
C VAL A 114 3.47 -9.82 6.72
N ASP A 115 2.54 -10.65 7.21
CA ASP A 115 2.34 -10.86 8.66
C ASP A 115 3.61 -11.43 9.32
N ALA A 116 4.22 -12.45 8.72
CA ALA A 116 5.46 -13.04 9.22
C ALA A 116 6.62 -12.02 9.28
N LEU A 117 6.71 -11.12 8.29
CA LEU A 117 7.71 -10.05 8.25
C LEU A 117 7.50 -9.04 9.38
N GLY A 118 6.24 -8.65 9.63
CA GLY A 118 5.89 -7.77 10.74
C GLY A 118 6.25 -8.37 12.10
N ARG A 119 5.94 -9.65 12.32
CA ARG A 119 6.30 -10.37 13.55
C ARG A 119 7.80 -10.50 13.74
N ARG A 120 8.56 -10.73 12.67
CA ARG A 120 10.03 -10.84 12.72
C ARG A 120 10.71 -9.55 13.20
N HIS A 121 10.13 -8.41 12.88
CA HIS A 121 10.66 -7.08 13.24
C HIS A 121 9.86 -6.45 14.40
N ALA A 122 9.22 -7.27 15.22
CA ALA A 122 8.66 -6.85 16.49
C ALA A 122 9.76 -6.28 17.41
N PRO A 123 9.43 -5.33 18.31
CA PRO A 123 8.07 -4.87 18.64
C PRO A 123 7.59 -3.66 17.82
N HIS A 124 8.46 -3.06 17.00
CA HIS A 124 8.21 -1.75 16.40
C HIS A 124 7.56 -1.82 15.02
N ALA A 125 7.81 -2.87 14.23
CA ALA A 125 7.25 -2.99 12.90
C ALA A 125 5.72 -3.07 12.92
N ARG A 126 5.11 -2.49 11.88
CA ARG A 126 3.68 -2.60 11.55
C ARG A 126 3.62 -3.01 10.08
N ALA A 127 3.22 -4.25 9.83
CA ALA A 127 3.07 -4.79 8.48
C ALA A 127 1.66 -5.31 8.32
N THR A 128 0.94 -4.86 7.30
CA THR A 128 -0.49 -5.14 7.15
C THR A 128 -0.88 -5.13 5.69
N VAL A 129 -1.65 -6.14 5.27
CA VAL A 129 -2.42 -6.09 4.03
C VAL A 129 -3.85 -5.74 4.41
N GLY A 130 -4.23 -4.47 4.24
CA GLY A 130 -5.53 -3.95 4.65
C GLY A 130 -6.62 -4.01 3.57
N MET A 131 -6.22 -4.23 2.32
CA MET A 131 -7.12 -4.21 1.17
C MET A 131 -6.78 -5.35 0.21
N ILE A 132 -7.81 -6.04 -0.28
CA ILE A 132 -7.72 -7.06 -1.32
C ILE A 132 -8.91 -6.93 -2.26
N ASP A 133 -8.65 -6.86 -3.55
CA ASP A 133 -9.66 -6.93 -4.61
C ASP A 133 -9.35 -8.17 -5.46
N ALA A 134 -10.20 -9.19 -5.35
CA ALA A 134 -10.09 -10.40 -6.16
C ALA A 134 -11.03 -10.29 -7.36
N ARG A 135 -10.56 -10.67 -8.55
CA ARG A 135 -11.37 -10.62 -9.79
C ARG A 135 -11.35 -11.98 -10.49
N PRO A 136 -12.48 -12.46 -11.04
CA PRO A 136 -13.80 -11.83 -11.06
C PRO A 136 -14.57 -11.96 -9.72
N ASN A 137 -13.96 -12.52 -8.67
CA ASN A 137 -14.59 -12.83 -7.38
C ASN A 137 -15.80 -13.77 -7.48
N SER A 138 -15.86 -14.61 -8.51
CA SER A 138 -16.88 -15.65 -8.64
C SER A 138 -16.42 -16.94 -7.97
N ARG A 139 -17.33 -17.58 -7.24
CA ARG A 139 -17.06 -18.83 -6.50
C ARG A 139 -16.68 -20.02 -7.38
N ASN A 140 -16.97 -19.96 -8.68
CA ASN A 140 -16.77 -21.06 -9.64
C ASN A 140 -15.63 -20.81 -10.65
N THR A 141 -14.85 -19.75 -10.47
CA THR A 141 -13.74 -19.39 -11.34
C THR A 141 -12.46 -19.22 -10.54
N VAL A 142 -11.33 -19.59 -11.14
CA VAL A 142 -10.00 -19.20 -10.68
C VAL A 142 -9.82 -17.70 -10.96
N PRO A 143 -9.37 -16.86 -10.00
CA PRO A 143 -9.20 -15.41 -10.20
C PRO A 143 -8.01 -14.97 -11.10
N CYS A 144 -8.21 -13.98 -12.00
CA CYS A 144 -7.20 -13.26 -12.78
C CYS A 144 -7.43 -11.73 -12.88
N VAL A 145 -6.51 -11.01 -13.51
CA VAL A 145 -6.59 -9.54 -13.72
C VAL A 145 -7.55 -9.21 -14.87
N ASP A 146 -8.31 -8.12 -14.70
CA ASP A 146 -9.27 -7.57 -15.69
C ASP A 146 -10.51 -8.41 -16.03
N GLY A 147 -10.66 -9.64 -15.50
CA GLY A 147 -11.92 -10.40 -15.59
C GLY A 147 -12.38 -10.74 -17.00
N LEU A 148 -11.44 -10.82 -17.96
CA LEU A 148 -11.70 -11.19 -19.35
C LEU A 148 -11.74 -12.72 -19.48
N SER A 149 -12.94 -13.27 -19.52
CA SER A 149 -13.18 -14.69 -19.76
C SER A 149 -13.27 -14.99 -21.26
N HIS A 150 -12.63 -16.06 -21.74
CA HIS A 150 -12.70 -16.56 -23.14
C HIS A 150 -12.20 -15.57 -24.23
N ASN A 151 -10.98 -15.04 -24.09
CA ASN A 151 -10.39 -14.15 -25.10
C ASN A 151 -9.00 -14.63 -25.57
N GLU A 152 -8.75 -14.59 -26.88
CA GLU A 152 -7.48 -14.99 -27.52
C GLU A 152 -6.32 -14.00 -27.28
N ALA A 153 -6.57 -12.84 -26.66
CA ALA A 153 -5.60 -11.79 -26.41
C ALA A 153 -4.73 -11.99 -25.14
N GLU A 154 -4.86 -13.10 -24.42
CA GLU A 154 -4.21 -13.32 -23.12
C GLU A 154 -2.84 -14.03 -23.28
N ALA A 155 -1.74 -13.44 -22.77
CA ALA A 155 -0.39 -14.05 -22.80
C ALA A 155 0.48 -13.67 -21.58
N ILE A 156 1.19 -14.66 -21.01
CA ILE A 156 2.28 -14.48 -20.04
C ILE A 156 3.35 -15.56 -20.25
N THR A 157 4.62 -15.20 -20.13
CA THR A 157 5.76 -16.14 -20.26
C THR A 157 6.49 -16.36 -18.92
N PRO A 158 7.19 -17.50 -18.74
CA PRO A 158 7.98 -17.79 -17.54
C PRO A 158 9.02 -16.71 -17.20
N GLU A 159 9.56 -16.04 -18.22
CA GLU A 159 10.52 -14.94 -18.02
C GLU A 159 9.88 -13.75 -17.28
N TRP A 160 8.59 -13.48 -17.51
CA TRP A 160 7.89 -12.36 -16.89
C TRP A 160 7.60 -12.64 -15.41
N ALA A 161 7.26 -13.88 -15.07
CA ALA A 161 7.04 -14.30 -13.68
C ALA A 161 8.33 -14.24 -12.85
N ALA A 162 9.46 -14.67 -13.43
CA ALA A 162 10.77 -14.60 -12.77
C ALA A 162 11.23 -13.14 -12.55
N ALA A 163 11.04 -12.28 -13.56
CA ALA A 163 11.39 -10.87 -13.46
C ALA A 163 10.59 -10.14 -12.37
N GLY A 164 9.29 -10.42 -12.25
CA GLY A 164 8.44 -9.83 -11.19
C GLY A 164 8.88 -10.23 -9.78
N ALA A 165 9.22 -11.51 -9.58
CA ALA A 165 9.72 -11.99 -8.28
C ALA A 165 11.08 -11.38 -7.91
N ASP A 166 11.97 -11.19 -8.89
CA ASP A 166 13.31 -10.62 -8.67
C ASP A 166 13.25 -9.13 -8.29
N VAL A 167 12.34 -8.35 -8.91
CA VAL A 167 12.10 -6.95 -8.52
C VAL A 167 11.66 -6.85 -7.05
N LEU A 168 10.73 -7.72 -6.64
CA LEU A 168 10.22 -7.71 -5.28
C LEU A 168 11.30 -8.08 -4.25
N LEU A 169 12.11 -9.10 -4.54
CA LEU A 169 13.21 -9.54 -3.69
C LEU A 169 14.25 -8.43 -3.52
N ARG A 170 14.63 -7.74 -4.60
CA ARG A 170 15.61 -6.65 -4.56
C ARG A 170 15.10 -5.44 -3.80
N ALA A 171 13.84 -5.07 -3.97
CA ALA A 171 13.22 -3.98 -3.21
C ALA A 171 13.22 -4.26 -1.70
N VAL A 172 12.98 -5.51 -1.31
CA VAL A 172 13.02 -5.95 0.11
C VAL A 172 14.46 -5.91 0.65
N LEU A 173 15.44 -6.41 -0.10
CA LEU A 173 16.85 -6.40 0.34
C LEU A 173 17.41 -4.97 0.47
N GLN A 174 17.09 -4.08 -0.46
CA GLN A 174 17.51 -2.68 -0.38
C GLN A 174 16.91 -1.99 0.85
N SER A 175 15.64 -2.25 1.13
CA SER A 175 14.95 -1.72 2.30
C SER A 175 15.56 -2.20 3.63
N ALA A 176 16.07 -3.44 3.67
CA ALA A 176 16.75 -3.99 4.83
C ALA A 176 18.13 -3.36 5.05
N GLN A 177 18.88 -3.09 3.98
CA GLN A 177 20.22 -2.50 4.06
C GLN A 177 20.22 -1.01 4.44
N GLU A 178 19.13 -0.29 4.14
CA GLU A 178 18.95 1.11 4.54
C GLU A 178 18.57 1.26 6.02
N ALA A 179 18.03 0.21 6.65
CA ALA A 179 17.63 0.21 8.06
C ALA A 179 18.80 -0.04 9.04
N ASP A 180 19.94 -0.52 8.54
CA ASP A 180 21.16 -0.82 9.31
C ASP A 180 22.21 0.32 9.30
N ARG A 181 21.86 1.52 8.82
CA ARG A 181 22.69 2.74 8.88
C ARG A 181 22.04 3.81 9.75
#